data_AF-A0A7V9QF24-F1
#
_entry.id   AF-A0A7V9QF24-F1
#
_cell.length_a   1.000
_cell.length_b   1.000
_cell.length_c   1.000
_cell.angle_alpha   90.00
_cell.angle_beta   90.00
_cell.angle_gamma   90.00
#
_symmetry.space_group_name_H-M   'P 1'
#
loop_
_entity.id
_entity.type
_entity.pdbx_description
1 polymer ?
#
loop_
_entity_poly.entity_id
_entity_poly.type
_entity_poly.pdbx_seq_one_letter_code
_entity_poly.pdbx_strand_id
1 'polypeptide(L)'
;MTDYPNDHQCAVDPNWNESRREQLRRWAALPLRDQLRAVEEMAETAHRLQQAPTIVGETGQRYESGTGFNRITLSGCAPTPLAGYLKALGVFRLVAEQADPEVRGWWQNERFQLETSLDANALRTFLLERYAPTAVLSPWNGGSGFYPTDSRVGIEAIETGSAARFEELRTSISAARDALRALGITAKPDGEQQKATLLKHLRARWADRSLRWLDASVLLTEESPKYPPLLGTGGNDGRLDFSNNFLQRLTELFDPDSGNPRLETEALLREALFAATAPGLGKNA
;
A
#
# COMPACT_ATOMS: atom_id res chain seq x y z
N MET A 1 -13.31 47.34 -11.31
CA MET A 1 -13.57 46.18 -12.18
C MET A 1 -12.20 45.56 -12.42
N THR A 2 -11.89 44.56 -11.61
CA THR A 2 -10.55 44.05 -11.32
C THR A 2 -10.24 42.84 -12.20
N ASP A 3 -9.23 42.96 -13.06
CA ASP A 3 -8.63 41.85 -13.79
C ASP A 3 -7.52 41.21 -12.93
N TYR A 4 -7.64 39.90 -12.72
CA TYR A 4 -6.64 39.06 -12.08
C TYR A 4 -5.63 38.56 -13.13
N PRO A 5 -4.32 38.61 -12.89
CA PRO A 5 -3.36 37.89 -13.70
C PRO A 5 -3.23 36.43 -13.22
N ASN A 6 -3.45 35.53 -14.18
CA ASN A 6 -3.21 34.10 -14.10
C ASN A 6 -1.75 33.84 -14.51
N ASP A 7 -0.92 33.32 -13.61
CA ASP A 7 0.21 32.42 -13.91
C ASP A 7 1.02 32.15 -12.64
N HIS A 8 0.69 31.07 -11.94
CA HIS A 8 1.63 30.44 -11.02
C HIS A 8 2.16 29.16 -11.67
N GLN A 9 3.25 29.32 -12.41
CA GLN A 9 4.14 28.22 -12.77
C GLN A 9 4.61 27.55 -11.47
N CYS A 10 4.32 26.25 -11.32
CA CYS A 10 4.99 25.40 -10.34
C CYS A 10 6.50 25.48 -10.58
N ALA A 11 7.21 26.15 -9.67
CA ALA A 11 8.66 26.06 -9.61
C ALA A 11 9.02 24.61 -9.23
N VAL A 12 9.47 23.85 -10.22
CA VAL A 12 10.12 22.55 -10.01
C VAL A 12 11.41 22.83 -9.27
N ASP A 13 11.59 22.20 -8.10
CA ASP A 13 12.82 22.29 -7.32
C ASP A 13 14.02 21.91 -8.23
N PRO A 14 14.92 22.86 -8.56
CA PRO A 14 16.00 22.64 -9.51
C PRO A 14 16.98 21.55 -9.05
N ASN A 15 17.07 21.28 -7.75
CA ASN A 15 18.00 20.30 -7.19
C ASN A 15 17.64 18.84 -7.53
N TRP A 16 16.35 18.53 -7.74
CA TRP A 16 15.91 17.16 -8.03
C TRP A 16 16.26 16.71 -9.46
N ASN A 17 16.03 17.59 -10.42
CA ASN A 17 16.38 17.33 -11.83
C ASN A 17 17.89 17.35 -12.05
N GLU A 18 18.63 18.18 -11.31
CA GLU A 18 20.09 18.15 -11.33
C GLU A 18 20.65 16.87 -10.75
N SER A 19 20.20 16.44 -9.56
CA SER A 19 20.65 15.18 -8.93
C SER A 19 20.39 13.94 -9.79
N ARG A 20 19.23 13.87 -10.45
CA ARG A 20 18.91 12.77 -11.38
C ARG A 20 19.76 12.80 -12.64
N ARG A 21 19.98 13.98 -13.22
CA ARG A 21 20.87 14.14 -14.39
C ARG A 21 22.32 13.84 -14.02
N GLU A 22 22.76 14.20 -12.82
CA GLU A 22 24.07 13.91 -12.27
C GLU A 22 24.26 12.40 -12.07
N GLN A 23 23.26 11.70 -11.50
CA GLN A 23 23.26 10.24 -11.40
C GLN A 23 23.32 9.56 -12.76
N LEU A 24 22.49 9.98 -13.72
CA LEU A 24 22.50 9.41 -15.06
C LEU A 24 23.81 9.70 -15.80
N ARG A 25 24.41 10.88 -15.61
CA ARG A 25 25.74 11.22 -16.14
C ARG A 25 26.84 10.37 -15.49
N ARG A 26 26.80 10.15 -14.18
CA ARG A 26 27.73 9.25 -13.49
C ARG A 26 27.62 7.82 -13.99
N TRP A 27 26.40 7.33 -14.22
CA TRP A 27 26.15 6.01 -14.79
C TRP A 27 26.61 5.91 -16.25
N ALA A 28 26.37 6.94 -17.05
CA ALA A 28 26.83 7.02 -18.44
C ALA A 28 28.35 7.22 -18.58
N ALA A 29 29.00 7.77 -17.55
CA ALA A 29 30.45 7.98 -17.49
C ALA A 29 31.21 6.78 -16.88
N LEU A 30 30.51 5.74 -16.41
CA LEU A 30 31.17 4.52 -15.97
C LEU A 30 31.91 3.89 -17.16
N PRO A 31 33.21 3.60 -17.02
CA PRO A 31 33.94 2.85 -18.03
C PRO A 31 33.20 1.54 -18.34
N LEU A 32 33.09 1.18 -19.62
CA LEU A 32 32.43 -0.06 -20.08
C LEU A 32 32.94 -1.30 -19.32
N ARG A 33 34.21 -1.29 -18.94
CA ARG A 33 34.85 -2.33 -18.12
C ARG A 33 34.20 -2.49 -16.74
N ASP A 34 33.85 -1.40 -16.08
CA ASP A 34 33.22 -1.43 -14.76
C ASP A 34 31.74 -1.85 -14.85
N GLN A 35 31.05 -1.47 -15.92
CA GLN A 35 29.69 -1.95 -16.20
C GLN A 35 29.67 -3.47 -16.45
N LEU A 36 30.59 -3.97 -17.27
CA LEU A 36 30.72 -5.40 -17.55
C LEU A 36 31.12 -6.18 -16.28
N ARG A 37 32.06 -5.66 -15.49
CA ARG A 37 32.45 -6.27 -14.21
C ARG A 37 31.27 -6.36 -13.25
N ALA A 38 30.44 -5.32 -13.15
CA ALA A 38 29.25 -5.35 -12.29
C ALA A 38 28.22 -6.39 -12.76
N VAL A 39 28.02 -6.55 -14.07
CA VAL A 39 27.13 -7.58 -14.64
C VAL A 39 27.68 -8.99 -14.39
N GLU A 40 28.99 -9.19 -14.55
CA GLU A 40 29.66 -10.46 -14.25
C GLU A 40 29.58 -10.79 -12.76
N GLU A 41 29.84 -9.84 -11.86
CA GLU A 41 29.72 -10.01 -10.41
C GLU A 41 28.28 -10.36 -9.99
N MET A 42 27.27 -9.74 -10.61
CA MET A 42 25.87 -10.08 -10.39
C MET A 42 25.52 -11.49 -10.88
N ALA A 43 26.03 -11.88 -12.06
CA ALA A 43 25.83 -13.22 -12.61
C ALA A 43 26.52 -14.30 -11.75
N GLU A 44 27.75 -14.06 -11.29
CA GLU A 44 28.48 -14.94 -10.38
C GLU A 44 27.80 -15.05 -9.02
N THR A 45 27.23 -13.96 -8.51
CA THR A 45 26.48 -13.97 -7.24
C THR A 45 25.19 -14.80 -7.40
N ALA A 46 24.47 -14.64 -8.50
CA ALA A 46 23.30 -15.45 -8.82
C ALA A 46 23.66 -16.93 -8.97
N HIS A 47 24.80 -17.24 -9.61
CA HIS A 47 25.28 -18.60 -9.76
C HIS A 47 25.70 -19.22 -8.43
N ARG A 48 26.39 -18.46 -7.56
CA ARG A 48 26.73 -18.88 -6.19
C ARG A 48 25.49 -19.14 -5.34
N LEU A 49 24.43 -18.35 -5.50
CA LEU A 49 23.15 -18.58 -4.82
C LEU A 49 22.43 -19.84 -5.33
N GLN A 50 22.59 -20.18 -6.61
CA GLN A 50 22.05 -21.43 -7.18
C GLN A 50 22.88 -22.67 -6.81
N GLN A 51 24.19 -22.52 -6.59
CA GLN A 51 25.11 -23.61 -6.24
C GLN A 51 25.36 -23.75 -4.74
N ALA A 52 24.90 -22.80 -3.92
CA ALA A 52 24.96 -22.91 -2.48
C ALA A 52 24.25 -24.22 -2.07
N PRO A 53 24.91 -25.11 -1.31
CA PRO A 53 24.30 -26.34 -0.88
C PRO A 53 23.02 -25.99 -0.13
N THR A 54 21.90 -26.55 -0.59
CA THR A 54 20.70 -26.60 0.23
C THR A 54 21.14 -27.24 1.53
N ILE A 55 21.09 -26.50 2.64
CA ILE A 55 21.24 -27.11 3.96
C ILE A 55 20.06 -28.08 4.06
N VAL A 56 20.35 -29.34 3.77
CA VAL A 56 19.46 -30.47 4.01
C VAL A 56 19.43 -30.57 5.53
N GLY A 57 18.49 -29.84 6.13
CA GLY A 57 17.97 -30.20 7.43
C GLY A 57 17.61 -31.68 7.37
N GLU A 58 18.05 -32.41 8.38
CA GLU A 58 17.93 -33.85 8.55
C GLU A 58 16.63 -34.40 7.95
N THR A 59 16.75 -35.55 7.30
CA THR A 59 15.65 -36.38 6.85
C THR A 59 14.79 -36.79 8.04
N GLY A 60 13.96 -35.87 8.51
CA GLY A 60 12.76 -36.18 9.26
C GLY A 60 11.87 -36.95 8.32
N GLN A 61 11.60 -38.20 8.67
CA GLN A 61 10.46 -38.94 8.16
C GLN A 61 9.30 -37.95 8.02
N ARG A 62 8.73 -37.86 6.81
CA ARG A 62 7.44 -37.19 6.62
C ARG A 62 6.47 -37.87 7.57
N TYR A 63 6.24 -37.24 8.71
CA TYR A 63 4.98 -37.40 9.40
C TYR A 63 3.94 -36.87 8.43
N GLU A 64 3.27 -37.78 7.74
CA GLU A 64 1.95 -37.52 7.15
C GLU A 64 0.99 -37.23 8.32
N SER A 65 1.11 -36.02 8.87
CA SER A 65 0.10 -35.40 9.73
C SER A 65 -0.53 -34.32 8.87
N GLY A 66 -1.78 -34.55 8.45
CA GLY A 66 -2.47 -33.72 7.48
C GLY A 66 -2.65 -32.26 7.91
N THR A 67 -1.88 -31.38 7.28
CA THR A 67 -2.27 -30.00 6.90
C THR A 67 -1.43 -29.62 5.68
N GLY A 68 -1.96 -29.87 4.47
CA GLY A 68 -1.21 -29.60 3.23
C GLY A 68 -1.18 -28.12 2.90
N PHE A 69 0.00 -27.59 2.58
CA PHE A 69 0.11 -26.28 1.93
C PHE A 69 -0.32 -26.39 0.47
N ASN A 70 -1.13 -25.45 0.02
CA ASN A 70 -1.58 -25.30 -1.36
C ASN A 70 -0.71 -24.24 -2.05
N ARG A 71 -0.46 -24.44 -3.34
CA ARG A 71 0.19 -23.45 -4.19
C ARG A 71 -0.82 -22.79 -5.11
N ILE A 72 -0.98 -21.48 -4.99
CA ILE A 72 -1.90 -20.67 -5.78
C ILE A 72 -1.09 -19.75 -6.69
N THR A 73 -1.34 -19.83 -7.99
CA THR A 73 -0.77 -18.89 -8.97
C THR A 73 -1.68 -17.68 -9.14
N LEU A 74 -1.19 -16.50 -8.78
CA LEU A 74 -1.86 -15.21 -8.95
C LEU A 74 -1.38 -14.55 -10.26
N SER A 75 -1.95 -14.96 -11.39
CA SER A 75 -1.59 -14.46 -12.73
C SER A 75 -1.84 -12.97 -12.95
N GLY A 76 -2.71 -12.34 -12.16
CA GLY A 76 -2.92 -10.90 -12.19
C GLY A 76 -1.83 -10.10 -11.45
N CYS A 77 -0.92 -10.76 -10.74
CA CYS A 77 0.08 -10.14 -9.85
C CYS A 77 1.51 -10.21 -10.42
N ALA A 78 1.68 -9.81 -11.68
CA ALA A 78 2.99 -9.74 -12.33
C ALA A 78 3.92 -8.71 -11.65
N PRO A 79 5.26 -8.89 -11.68
CA PRO A 79 6.20 -7.96 -11.06
C PRO A 79 6.30 -6.62 -11.81
N THR A 80 5.88 -6.58 -13.08
CA THR A 80 5.78 -5.36 -13.89
C THR A 80 4.37 -5.26 -14.47
N PRO A 81 3.70 -4.08 -14.42
CA PRO A 81 4.16 -2.79 -13.86
C PRO A 81 4.16 -2.76 -12.32
N LEU A 82 4.70 -1.68 -11.74
CA LEU A 82 4.80 -1.48 -10.28
C LEU A 82 3.48 -1.76 -9.52
N ALA A 83 2.33 -1.42 -10.11
CA ALA A 83 1.03 -1.70 -9.52
C ALA A 83 0.77 -3.22 -9.32
N GLY A 84 1.23 -4.06 -10.27
CA GLY A 84 1.18 -5.52 -10.14
C GLY A 84 2.06 -6.03 -9.00
N TYR A 85 3.26 -5.47 -8.87
CA TYR A 85 4.19 -5.77 -7.78
C TYR A 85 3.59 -5.42 -6.40
N LEU A 86 3.09 -4.19 -6.24
CA LEU A 86 2.48 -3.72 -5.00
C LEU A 86 1.21 -4.50 -4.64
N LYS A 87 0.40 -4.87 -5.63
CA LYS A 87 -0.76 -5.75 -5.43
C LYS A 87 -0.36 -7.11 -4.89
N ALA A 88 0.68 -7.73 -5.47
CA ALA A 88 1.18 -9.03 -5.00
C ALA A 88 1.63 -8.96 -3.52
N LEU A 89 2.43 -7.94 -3.18
CA LEU A 89 2.89 -7.72 -1.80
C LEU A 89 1.74 -7.41 -0.85
N GLY A 90 0.75 -6.65 -1.31
CA GLY A 90 -0.46 -6.35 -0.55
C GLY A 90 -1.23 -7.64 -0.21
N VAL A 91 -1.47 -8.50 -1.20
CA VAL A 91 -2.14 -9.80 -0.98
C VAL A 91 -1.32 -10.69 -0.05
N PHE A 92 -0.02 -10.82 -0.28
CA PHE A 92 0.88 -11.60 0.57
C PHE A 92 0.83 -11.12 2.03
N ARG A 93 0.97 -9.81 2.26
CA ARG A 93 0.88 -9.22 3.60
C ARG A 93 -0.47 -9.52 4.26
N LEU A 94 -1.58 -9.34 3.55
CA LEU A 94 -2.91 -9.57 4.11
C LEU A 94 -3.12 -11.02 4.52
N VAL A 95 -2.67 -11.97 3.70
CA VAL A 95 -2.74 -13.40 4.05
C VAL A 95 -1.85 -13.69 5.25
N ALA A 96 -0.60 -13.20 5.25
CA ALA A 96 0.35 -13.39 6.36
C ALA A 96 -0.18 -12.85 7.69
N GLU A 97 -0.82 -11.67 7.67
CA GLU A 97 -1.28 -10.99 8.87
C GLU A 97 -2.64 -11.49 9.39
N GLN A 98 -3.52 -12.00 8.52
CA GLN A 98 -4.93 -12.22 8.87
C GLN A 98 -5.46 -13.63 8.62
N ALA A 99 -4.69 -14.51 7.95
CA ALA A 99 -5.17 -15.85 7.63
C ALA A 99 -4.13 -16.95 7.87
N ASP A 100 -2.88 -16.73 7.47
CA ASP A 100 -1.84 -17.76 7.51
C ASP A 100 -0.45 -17.14 7.72
N PRO A 101 0.07 -17.14 8.97
CA PRO A 101 1.40 -16.61 9.28
C PRO A 101 2.57 -17.37 8.62
N GLU A 102 2.35 -18.60 8.14
CA GLU A 102 3.38 -19.43 7.49
C GLU A 102 3.41 -19.27 5.97
N VAL A 103 2.57 -18.37 5.41
CA VAL A 103 2.50 -18.14 3.97
C VAL A 103 3.85 -17.74 3.38
N ARG A 104 4.15 -18.29 2.21
CA ARG A 104 5.33 -17.95 1.41
C ARG A 104 4.91 -17.38 0.07
N GLY A 105 5.68 -16.41 -0.42
CA GLY A 105 5.40 -15.70 -1.66
C GLY A 105 6.66 -15.49 -2.49
N TRP A 106 6.61 -15.78 -3.78
CA TRP A 106 7.69 -15.50 -4.72
C TRP A 106 7.16 -15.31 -6.14
N TRP A 107 7.93 -14.64 -7.00
CA TRP A 107 7.61 -14.59 -8.42
C TRP A 107 8.26 -15.76 -9.17
N GLN A 108 7.49 -16.38 -10.07
CA GLN A 108 7.96 -17.39 -11.02
C GLN A 108 7.24 -17.18 -12.35
N ASN A 109 8.00 -17.02 -13.43
CA ASN A 109 7.48 -16.83 -14.79
C ASN A 109 6.43 -15.69 -14.90
N GLU A 110 6.77 -14.48 -14.43
CA GLU A 110 5.89 -13.29 -14.42
C GLU A 110 4.58 -13.45 -13.62
N ARG A 111 4.51 -14.42 -12.71
CA ARG A 111 3.33 -14.67 -11.88
C ARG A 111 3.73 -14.80 -10.42
N PHE A 112 2.94 -14.24 -9.52
CA PHE A 112 3.16 -14.41 -8.09
C PHE A 112 2.62 -15.78 -7.65
N GLN A 113 3.47 -16.56 -6.99
CA GLN A 113 3.14 -17.83 -6.38
C GLN A 113 2.92 -17.61 -4.90
N LEU A 114 1.78 -18.07 -4.39
CA LEU A 114 1.43 -18.03 -2.98
C LEU A 114 1.32 -19.47 -2.46
N GLU A 115 2.16 -19.82 -1.48
CA GLU A 115 2.13 -21.12 -0.81
C GLU A 115 1.58 -20.93 0.60
N THR A 116 0.40 -21.50 0.87
CA THR A 116 -0.39 -21.22 2.08
C THR A 116 -1.29 -22.41 2.41
N SER A 117 -1.73 -22.53 3.66
CA SER A 117 -2.79 -23.44 4.09
C SER A 117 -4.13 -23.23 3.36
N LEU A 118 -4.36 -22.06 2.76
CA LEU A 118 -5.57 -21.76 2.00
C LEU A 118 -5.52 -22.35 0.58
N ASP A 119 -6.61 -22.95 0.11
CA ASP A 119 -6.79 -23.18 -1.32
C ASP A 119 -7.31 -21.92 -2.05
N ALA A 120 -7.47 -21.98 -3.38
CA ALA A 120 -7.92 -20.84 -4.17
C ALA A 120 -9.34 -20.33 -3.79
N ASN A 121 -10.24 -21.22 -3.36
CA ASN A 121 -11.58 -20.84 -2.91
C ASN A 121 -11.51 -20.18 -1.53
N ALA A 122 -10.73 -20.75 -0.61
CA ALA A 122 -10.53 -20.22 0.73
C ALA A 122 -9.84 -18.84 0.71
N LEU A 123 -8.89 -18.61 -0.21
CA LEU A 123 -8.29 -17.29 -0.44
C LEU A 123 -9.35 -16.27 -0.92
N ARG A 124 -10.22 -16.67 -1.86
CA ARG A 124 -11.33 -15.83 -2.33
C ARG A 124 -12.30 -15.47 -1.21
N THR A 125 -12.78 -16.47 -0.47
CA THR A 125 -13.67 -16.29 0.67
C THR A 125 -13.02 -15.41 1.74
N PHE A 126 -11.73 -15.60 2.02
CA PHE A 126 -11.00 -14.71 2.93
C PHE A 126 -11.08 -13.24 2.48
N LEU A 127 -10.75 -12.94 1.22
CA LEU A 127 -10.73 -11.56 0.72
C LEU A 127 -12.13 -10.94 0.60
N LEU A 128 -13.16 -11.73 0.29
CA LEU A 128 -14.53 -11.24 0.17
C LEU A 128 -15.24 -11.09 1.51
N GLU A 129 -15.01 -11.98 2.47
CA GLU A 129 -15.86 -12.09 3.66
C GLU A 129 -15.13 -11.77 4.97
N ARG A 130 -13.83 -12.06 5.06
CA ARG A 130 -13.06 -11.95 6.32
C ARG A 130 -12.05 -10.83 6.36
N TYR A 131 -11.59 -10.37 5.20
CA TYR A 131 -10.58 -9.31 5.08
C TYR A 131 -10.98 -8.04 5.85
N ALA A 132 -10.12 -7.65 6.79
CA ALA A 132 -10.22 -6.37 7.50
C ALA A 132 -9.22 -5.37 6.88
N PRO A 133 -9.68 -4.23 6.34
CA PRO A 133 -8.79 -3.26 5.72
C PRO A 133 -7.79 -2.65 6.70
N THR A 134 -6.60 -2.39 6.20
CA THR A 134 -5.56 -1.66 6.94
C THR A 134 -5.96 -0.19 7.08
N ALA A 135 -5.69 0.41 8.23
CA ALA A 135 -5.98 1.82 8.49
C ALA A 135 -5.01 2.76 7.74
N VAL A 136 -5.22 2.90 6.43
CA VAL A 136 -4.50 3.84 5.56
C VAL A 136 -5.19 5.21 5.68
N LEU A 137 -4.69 6.04 6.59
CA LEU A 137 -5.24 7.37 6.90
C LEU A 137 -4.16 8.45 6.81
N SER A 138 -4.50 9.63 6.27
CA SER A 138 -3.57 10.76 6.11
C SER A 138 -4.17 12.08 6.62
N PRO A 139 -4.60 12.18 7.90
CA PRO A 139 -5.21 13.41 8.41
C PRO A 139 -4.31 14.64 8.30
N TRP A 140 -3.01 14.48 8.06
CA TRP A 140 -2.08 15.59 7.80
C TRP A 140 -2.08 16.11 6.34
N ASN A 141 -2.86 15.51 5.44
CA ASN A 141 -3.00 15.93 4.04
C ASN A 141 -4.34 16.64 3.81
N GLY A 142 -4.35 17.62 2.90
CA GLY A 142 -5.60 18.10 2.31
C GLY A 142 -6.09 17.11 1.25
N GLY A 143 -7.41 16.99 1.09
CA GLY A 143 -8.03 15.98 0.23
C GLY A 143 -8.16 14.59 0.88
N SER A 144 -7.74 14.43 2.15
CA SER A 144 -7.74 13.16 2.88
C SER A 144 -9.12 12.71 3.37
N GLY A 145 -10.10 13.62 3.37
CA GLY A 145 -11.46 13.39 3.88
C GLY A 145 -11.69 13.92 5.29
N PHE A 146 -10.64 14.41 5.96
CA PHE A 146 -10.76 14.93 7.33
C PHE A 146 -11.27 16.37 7.39
N TYR A 147 -11.15 17.14 6.31
CA TYR A 147 -11.44 18.57 6.28
C TYR A 147 -12.71 18.95 5.51
N PRO A 148 -13.36 20.09 5.80
CA PRO A 148 -14.61 20.49 5.15
C PRO A 148 -14.53 20.63 3.62
N THR A 149 -13.36 20.97 3.09
CA THR A 149 -13.12 21.12 1.65
C THR A 149 -12.85 19.80 0.93
N ASP A 150 -12.68 18.70 1.68
CA ASP A 150 -12.35 17.40 1.11
C ASP A 150 -13.62 16.67 0.66
N SER A 151 -13.49 15.73 -0.28
CA SER A 151 -14.53 14.71 -0.45
C SER A 151 -14.57 13.83 0.78
N ARG A 152 -15.72 13.75 1.45
CA ARG A 152 -15.90 13.00 2.70
C ARG A 152 -16.74 11.73 2.53
N VAL A 153 -17.11 11.38 1.29
CA VAL A 153 -18.01 10.25 0.98
C VAL A 153 -17.52 8.94 1.56
N GLY A 154 -16.24 8.57 1.32
CA GLY A 154 -15.69 7.30 1.79
C GLY A 154 -15.53 7.25 3.32
N ILE A 155 -14.96 8.30 3.90
CA ILE A 155 -14.69 8.35 5.34
C ILE A 155 -15.99 8.42 6.16
N GLU A 156 -16.97 9.24 5.77
CA GLU A 156 -18.26 9.35 6.47
C GLU A 156 -19.06 8.05 6.40
N ALA A 157 -19.07 7.38 5.25
CA ALA A 157 -19.73 6.10 5.10
C ALA A 157 -19.12 5.03 6.03
N ILE A 158 -17.78 5.00 6.15
CA ILE A 158 -17.10 4.07 7.06
C ILE A 158 -17.35 4.44 8.53
N GLU A 159 -17.31 5.73 8.87
CA GLU A 159 -17.55 6.21 10.24
C GLU A 159 -18.97 5.91 10.74
N THR A 160 -19.96 6.09 9.87
CA THR A 160 -21.37 5.88 10.20
C THR A 160 -21.81 4.42 10.08
N GLY A 161 -21.13 3.64 9.25
CA GLY A 161 -21.42 2.22 9.04
C GLY A 161 -21.09 1.35 10.24
N SER A 162 -21.74 0.18 10.31
CA SER A 162 -21.64 -0.77 11.43
C SER A 162 -20.83 -2.04 11.15
N ALA A 163 -20.32 -2.24 9.93
CA ALA A 163 -19.67 -3.51 9.56
C ALA A 163 -18.40 -3.78 10.38
N ALA A 164 -18.26 -5.01 10.89
CA ALA A 164 -17.13 -5.41 11.74
C ALA A 164 -15.77 -5.25 11.05
N ARG A 165 -15.68 -5.51 9.73
CA ARG A 165 -14.41 -5.38 8.98
C ARG A 165 -13.81 -3.97 9.03
N PHE A 166 -14.63 -2.94 9.25
CA PHE A 166 -14.20 -1.55 9.30
C PHE A 166 -13.97 -1.01 10.72
N GLU A 167 -14.05 -1.86 11.75
CA GLU A 167 -13.91 -1.43 13.15
C GLU A 167 -12.57 -0.74 13.45
N GLU A 168 -11.46 -1.30 12.96
CA GLU A 168 -10.13 -0.71 13.12
C GLU A 168 -10.03 0.65 12.44
N LEU A 169 -10.62 0.77 11.24
CA LEU A 169 -10.68 2.03 10.50
C LEU A 169 -11.50 3.07 11.27
N ARG A 170 -12.70 2.72 11.75
CA ARG A 170 -13.54 3.63 12.56
C ARG A 170 -12.80 4.11 13.82
N THR A 171 -12.13 3.19 14.52
CA THR A 171 -11.34 3.51 15.72
C THR A 171 -10.20 4.47 15.37
N SER A 172 -9.48 4.19 14.29
CA SER A 172 -8.35 5.02 13.82
C SER A 172 -8.80 6.41 13.35
N ILE A 173 -9.95 6.49 12.67
CA ILE A 173 -10.55 7.76 12.24
C ILE A 173 -10.99 8.58 13.46
N SER A 174 -11.67 7.95 14.43
CA SER A 174 -12.07 8.61 15.67
C SER A 174 -10.87 9.20 16.39
N ALA A 175 -9.81 8.41 16.58
CA ALA A 175 -8.57 8.86 17.22
C ALA A 175 -7.88 10.00 16.43
N ALA A 176 -7.93 9.96 15.10
CA ALA A 176 -7.42 11.05 14.27
C ALA A 176 -8.25 12.33 14.43
N ARG A 177 -9.59 12.23 14.50
CA ARG A 177 -10.45 13.39 14.78
C ARG A 177 -10.23 13.96 16.18
N ASP A 178 -10.03 13.11 17.19
CA ASP A 178 -9.65 13.54 18.54
C ASP A 178 -8.32 14.29 18.54
N ALA A 179 -7.32 13.79 17.82
CA ALA A 179 -6.03 14.47 17.67
C ALA A 179 -6.17 15.84 17.01
N LEU A 180 -6.96 15.95 15.94
CA LEU A 180 -7.24 17.23 15.27
C LEU A 180 -7.95 18.22 16.22
N ARG A 181 -8.96 17.76 16.96
CA ARG A 181 -9.67 18.56 17.97
C ARG A 181 -8.75 19.04 19.09
N ALA A 182 -7.93 18.15 19.64
CA ALA A 182 -7.00 18.46 20.73
C ALA A 182 -5.97 19.53 20.34
N LEU A 183 -5.60 19.57 19.06
CA LEU A 183 -4.65 20.55 18.50
C LEU A 183 -5.32 21.78 17.88
N GLY A 184 -6.66 21.87 17.89
CA GLY A 184 -7.41 22.97 17.29
C GLY A 184 -7.27 23.08 15.77
N ILE A 185 -7.00 21.96 15.08
CA ILE A 185 -6.80 21.92 13.62
C ILE A 185 -8.15 21.70 12.94
N THR A 186 -8.66 22.71 12.23
CA THR A 186 -9.97 22.67 11.54
C THR A 186 -9.86 22.61 10.01
N ALA A 187 -8.68 22.89 9.47
CA ALA A 187 -8.35 22.80 8.06
C ALA A 187 -7.01 22.06 7.92
N LYS A 188 -6.61 21.73 6.67
CA LYS A 188 -5.31 21.14 6.38
C LYS A 188 -4.20 21.88 7.18
N PRO A 189 -3.25 21.18 7.82
CA PRO A 189 -2.24 21.83 8.64
C PRO A 189 -1.48 22.88 7.81
N ASP A 190 -1.42 24.09 8.34
CA ASP A 190 -0.78 25.24 7.71
C ASP A 190 0.69 25.28 8.15
N GLY A 191 1.57 24.79 7.28
CA GLY A 191 3.01 24.75 7.49
C GLY A 191 3.55 23.48 8.17
N GLU A 192 4.88 23.37 8.15
CA GLU A 192 5.61 22.17 8.59
C GLU A 192 5.50 21.91 10.09
N GLN A 193 5.52 22.97 10.92
CA GLN A 193 5.46 22.84 12.39
C GLN A 193 4.14 22.23 12.87
N GLN A 194 3.00 22.71 12.35
CA GLN A 194 1.69 22.19 12.73
C GLN A 194 1.53 20.74 12.25
N LYS A 195 1.99 20.44 11.03
CA LYS A 195 2.03 19.07 10.49
C LYS A 195 2.90 18.15 11.35
N ALA A 196 4.11 18.56 11.71
CA ALA A 196 5.01 17.77 12.56
C ALA A 196 4.41 17.52 13.95
N THR A 197 3.75 18.53 14.52
CA THR A 197 3.06 18.41 15.82
C THR A 197 1.92 17.40 15.74
N LEU A 198 1.08 17.49 14.69
CA LEU A 198 0.01 16.52 14.45
C LEU A 198 0.57 15.10 14.29
N LEU A 199 1.61 14.90 13.48
CA LEU A 199 2.22 13.60 13.26
C LEU A 199 2.78 12.99 14.56
N LYS A 200 3.46 13.79 15.39
CA LYS A 200 3.94 13.35 16.72
C LYS A 200 2.77 12.97 17.63
N HIS A 201 1.69 13.75 17.61
CA HIS A 201 0.52 13.50 18.43
C HIS A 201 -0.22 12.21 18.02
N LEU A 202 -0.37 11.98 16.71
CA LEU A 202 -0.93 10.74 16.15
C LEU A 202 -0.05 9.54 16.49
N ARG A 203 1.27 9.65 16.31
CA ARG A 203 2.21 8.56 16.64
C ARG A 203 2.08 8.11 18.11
N ALA A 204 1.82 9.04 19.02
CA ALA A 204 1.69 8.74 20.44
C ALA A 204 0.33 8.13 20.85
N ARG A 205 -0.67 8.11 19.96
CA ARG A 205 -2.07 7.77 20.30
C ARG A 205 -2.68 6.68 19.42
N TRP A 206 -2.21 6.55 18.18
CA TRP A 206 -2.70 5.51 17.30
C TRP A 206 -2.30 4.12 17.79
N ALA A 207 -3.19 3.16 17.53
CA ALA A 207 -2.90 1.75 17.76
C ALA A 207 -1.78 1.28 16.83
N ASP A 208 -1.07 0.22 17.23
CA ASP A 208 0.05 -0.34 16.47
C ASP A 208 -0.29 -0.61 15.00
N ARG A 209 -1.53 -1.04 14.72
CA ARG A 209 -2.01 -1.33 13.36
C ARG A 209 -2.10 -0.07 12.50
N SER A 210 -2.59 1.05 13.01
CA SER A 210 -2.64 2.33 12.30
C SER A 210 -1.25 2.99 12.21
N LEU A 211 -0.38 2.77 13.22
CA LEU A 211 0.99 3.26 13.22
C LEU A 211 1.82 2.69 12.06
N ARG A 212 1.58 1.45 11.63
CA ARG A 212 2.30 0.86 10.48
C ARG A 212 2.20 1.71 9.23
N TRP A 213 1.03 2.31 8.96
CA TRP A 213 0.87 3.20 7.81
C TRP A 213 1.57 4.55 8.01
N LEU A 214 1.51 5.12 9.22
CA LEU A 214 2.27 6.34 9.55
C LEU A 214 3.76 6.13 9.31
N ASP A 215 4.31 5.03 9.82
CA ASP A 215 5.73 4.69 9.74
C ASP A 215 6.15 4.36 8.30
N ALA A 216 5.24 3.78 7.52
CA ALA A 216 5.45 3.54 6.10
C ALA A 216 5.39 4.82 5.25
N SER A 217 4.68 5.86 5.68
CA SER A 217 4.42 7.07 4.88
C SER A 217 5.22 8.29 5.34
N VAL A 218 5.72 8.30 6.57
CA VAL A 218 6.38 9.45 7.18
C VAL A 218 7.56 9.02 8.03
N LEU A 219 8.73 9.61 7.77
CA LEU A 219 9.92 9.51 8.62
C LEU A 219 9.97 10.76 9.50
N LEU A 220 9.77 10.61 10.81
CA LEU A 220 9.92 11.71 11.76
C LEU A 220 11.39 11.93 12.09
N THR A 221 11.90 13.12 11.81
CA THR A 221 13.25 13.55 12.18
C THR A 221 13.20 14.70 13.19
N GLU A 222 14.35 15.10 13.74
CA GLU A 222 14.44 16.22 14.69
C GLU A 222 14.04 17.56 14.05
N GLU A 223 14.42 17.76 12.77
CA GLU A 223 14.16 19.00 12.03
C GLU A 223 12.74 19.03 11.45
N SER A 224 12.47 18.16 10.48
CA SER A 224 11.19 18.12 9.76
C SER A 224 10.82 16.72 9.29
N PRO A 225 9.52 16.41 9.12
CA PRO A 225 9.10 15.14 8.55
C PRO A 225 9.68 14.94 7.15
N LYS A 226 10.24 13.75 6.89
CA LYS A 226 10.67 13.31 5.56
C LYS A 226 9.70 12.25 5.04
N TYR A 227 9.68 12.06 3.73
CA TYR A 227 8.68 11.19 3.09
C TYR A 227 9.35 10.22 2.11
N PRO A 228 8.92 8.96 2.05
CA PRO A 228 9.39 8.03 1.04
C PRO A 228 9.02 8.50 -0.38
N PRO A 229 9.90 8.32 -1.39
CA PRO A 229 9.66 8.80 -2.75
C PRO A 229 8.34 8.34 -3.38
N LEU A 230 7.86 7.15 -3.01
CA LEU A 230 6.64 6.56 -3.57
C LEU A 230 5.34 7.17 -3.00
N LEU A 231 5.41 7.83 -1.83
CA LEU A 231 4.23 8.28 -1.09
C LEU A 231 4.15 9.81 -0.99
N GLY A 232 4.84 10.52 -1.89
CA GLY A 232 4.77 11.97 -2.01
C GLY A 232 5.07 12.67 -0.69
N THR A 233 4.12 13.46 -0.19
CA THR A 233 4.23 14.20 1.09
C THR A 233 3.52 13.49 2.24
N GLY A 234 3.59 12.16 2.26
CA GLY A 234 3.02 11.30 3.30
C GLY A 234 1.64 10.78 2.92
N GLY A 235 1.56 9.95 1.89
CA GLY A 235 0.31 9.31 1.46
C GLY A 235 -0.41 10.00 0.30
N ASN A 236 0.32 10.67 -0.59
CA ASN A 236 -0.25 11.21 -1.83
C ASN A 236 0.65 10.99 -3.06
N ASP A 237 0.04 11.07 -4.24
CA ASP A 237 0.70 11.18 -5.54
C ASP A 237 0.14 12.40 -6.29
N GLY A 238 0.87 13.51 -6.23
CA GLY A 238 0.41 14.80 -6.73
C GLY A 238 -0.85 15.28 -6.03
N ARG A 239 -1.96 15.37 -6.78
CA ARG A 239 -3.29 15.77 -6.25
C ARG A 239 -4.11 14.58 -5.73
N LEU A 240 -3.65 13.35 -5.94
CA LEU A 240 -4.34 12.14 -5.50
C LEU A 240 -3.90 11.80 -4.07
N ASP A 241 -4.86 11.74 -3.14
CA ASP A 241 -4.62 11.26 -1.78
C ASP A 241 -4.96 9.76 -1.68
N PHE A 242 -3.98 8.95 -1.25
CA PHE A 242 -4.15 7.50 -1.20
C PHE A 242 -5.17 7.07 -0.15
N SER A 243 -5.25 7.77 1.00
CA SER A 243 -6.20 7.45 2.06
C SER A 243 -7.63 7.64 1.57
N ASN A 244 -7.97 8.83 1.07
CA ASN A 244 -9.34 9.11 0.65
C ASN A 244 -9.76 8.22 -0.54
N ASN A 245 -8.87 8.02 -1.51
CA ASN A 245 -9.15 7.11 -2.62
C ASN A 245 -9.39 5.68 -2.13
N PHE A 246 -8.55 5.18 -1.22
CA PHE A 246 -8.70 3.86 -0.64
C PHE A 246 -10.03 3.69 0.10
N LEU A 247 -10.41 4.65 0.95
CA LEU A 247 -11.70 4.62 1.67
C LEU A 247 -12.89 4.61 0.70
N GLN A 248 -12.83 5.40 -0.38
CA GLN A 248 -13.88 5.38 -1.41
C GLN A 248 -13.95 4.05 -2.15
N ARG A 249 -12.82 3.46 -2.54
CA ARG A 249 -12.79 2.13 -3.17
C ARG A 249 -13.34 1.05 -2.22
N LEU A 250 -13.05 1.14 -0.92
CA LEU A 250 -13.62 0.21 0.06
C LEU A 250 -15.14 0.26 0.10
N THR A 251 -15.75 1.45 0.04
CA THR A 251 -17.21 1.60 0.07
C THR A 251 -17.87 1.25 -1.26
N GLU A 252 -17.13 1.29 -2.37
CA GLU A 252 -17.55 0.73 -3.65
C GLU A 252 -17.47 -0.81 -3.68
N LEU A 253 -16.55 -1.42 -2.95
CA LEU A 253 -16.38 -2.88 -2.93
C LEU A 253 -17.21 -3.57 -1.84
N PHE A 254 -17.47 -2.90 -0.72
CA PHE A 254 -18.18 -3.47 0.42
C PHE A 254 -19.23 -2.50 0.94
N ASP A 255 -20.33 -3.07 1.43
CA ASP A 255 -21.37 -2.33 2.11
C ASP A 255 -20.90 -1.88 3.52
N PRO A 256 -20.95 -0.58 3.87
CA PRO A 256 -20.45 -0.08 5.16
C PRO A 256 -21.17 -0.60 6.40
N ASP A 257 -22.41 -1.06 6.26
CA ASP A 257 -23.24 -1.55 7.37
C ASP A 257 -23.12 -3.05 7.56
N SER A 258 -23.38 -3.82 6.51
CA SER A 258 -23.32 -5.29 6.58
C SER A 258 -21.90 -5.83 6.44
N GLY A 259 -21.00 -5.10 5.77
CA GLY A 259 -19.67 -5.58 5.42
C GLY A 259 -19.68 -6.59 4.29
N ASN A 260 -20.82 -6.85 3.66
CA ASN A 260 -20.92 -7.80 2.55
C ASN A 260 -20.27 -7.21 1.29
N PRO A 261 -19.64 -8.03 0.44
CA PRO A 261 -19.18 -7.58 -0.86
C PRO A 261 -20.35 -7.11 -1.71
N ARG A 262 -20.14 -6.05 -2.49
CA ARG A 262 -21.10 -5.63 -3.53
C ARG A 262 -21.10 -6.63 -4.69
N LEU A 263 -22.15 -6.56 -5.52
CA LEU A 263 -22.43 -7.53 -6.58
C LEU A 263 -21.24 -7.79 -7.52
N GLU A 264 -20.49 -6.75 -7.88
CA GLU A 264 -19.38 -6.84 -8.84
C GLU A 264 -18.03 -7.21 -8.19
N THR A 265 -17.93 -7.19 -6.86
CA THR A 265 -16.66 -7.31 -6.13
C THR A 265 -15.98 -8.65 -6.37
N GLU A 266 -16.73 -9.75 -6.48
CA GLU A 266 -16.13 -11.07 -6.78
C GLU A 266 -15.55 -11.12 -8.20
N ALA A 267 -16.22 -10.51 -9.18
CA ALA A 267 -15.72 -10.46 -10.56
C ALA A 267 -14.42 -9.65 -10.63
N LEU A 268 -14.40 -8.46 -10.00
CA LEU A 268 -13.22 -7.61 -9.90
C LEU A 268 -12.06 -8.32 -9.19
N LEU A 269 -12.34 -9.06 -8.11
CA LEU A 269 -11.34 -9.83 -7.39
C LEU A 269 -10.70 -10.91 -8.29
N ARG A 270 -11.53 -11.62 -9.06
CA ARG A 270 -11.05 -12.69 -9.96
C ARG A 270 -10.20 -12.13 -11.09
N GLU A 271 -10.58 -11.00 -11.67
CA GLU A 271 -9.76 -10.29 -12.65
C GLU A 271 -8.43 -9.85 -12.01
N ALA A 272 -8.50 -9.15 -10.88
CA ALA A 272 -7.33 -8.56 -10.24
C ALA A 272 -6.29 -9.61 -9.82
N LEU A 273 -6.71 -10.77 -9.32
CA LEU A 273 -5.78 -11.80 -8.82
C LEU A 273 -5.39 -12.84 -9.87
N PHE A 274 -6.32 -13.23 -10.73
CA PHE A 274 -6.13 -14.37 -11.65
C PHE A 274 -6.08 -13.96 -13.12
N ALA A 275 -6.17 -12.67 -13.43
CA ALA A 275 -6.29 -12.18 -14.81
C ALA A 275 -7.46 -12.84 -15.57
N ALA A 276 -8.53 -13.19 -14.84
CA ALA A 276 -9.74 -13.72 -15.44
C ALA A 276 -10.47 -12.62 -16.22
N THR A 277 -11.03 -12.94 -17.38
CA THR A 277 -11.87 -12.01 -18.13
C THR A 277 -13.16 -11.72 -17.37
N ALA A 278 -13.37 -10.45 -16.99
CA ALA A 278 -14.60 -9.97 -16.38
C ALA A 278 -15.42 -9.20 -17.43
N PRO A 279 -16.58 -9.70 -17.88
CA PRO A 279 -17.48 -8.92 -18.73
C PRO A 279 -18.15 -7.81 -17.90
N GLY A 280 -18.14 -6.57 -18.41
CA GLY A 280 -18.97 -5.48 -17.89
C GLY A 280 -18.33 -4.55 -16.86
N LEU A 281 -17.01 -4.33 -16.90
CA LEU A 281 -16.36 -3.31 -16.06
C LEU A 281 -17.05 -1.94 -16.22
N GLY A 282 -17.65 -1.46 -15.13
CA GLY A 282 -18.24 -0.13 -15.07
C GLY A 282 -17.20 0.95 -15.35
N LYS A 283 -17.64 2.16 -15.76
CA LYS A 283 -16.76 3.28 -16.14
C LYS A 283 -15.79 3.77 -15.03
N ASN A 284 -15.88 3.22 -13.82
CA ASN A 284 -15.11 3.63 -12.64
C ASN A 284 -14.15 2.53 -12.11
N ALA A 285 -13.98 1.41 -12.84
CA ALA A 285 -13.05 0.35 -12.48
C ALA A 285 -11.58 0.74 -12.70
#